data_AF-A0A073K502-F1
#
_entry.id   AF-A0A073K502-F1
#
_cell.length_a   1.000
_cell.length_b   1.000
_cell.length_c   1.000
_cell.angle_alpha   90.00
_cell.angle_beta   90.00
_cell.angle_gamma   90.00
#
_symmetry.space_group_name_H-M   'P 1'
#
loop_
_entity.id
_entity.type
_entity.pdbx_description
1 polymer ?
#
loop_
_entity_poly.entity_id
_entity_poly.type
_entity_poly.pdbx_seq_one_letter_code
_entity_poly.pdbx_strand_id
1 'polypeptide(L)' 'MAYKVLNDFIEKEHDNKFYRKGETYPKEGFKMVAKRVSFLQSIHPEYNVAFLEKSENVTKAAPKEKKTQGSKAEKDGES' A
#
# COMPACT_ATOMS: atom_id res chain seq x y z
N MET A 1 10.27 -11.70 -7.23
CA MET A 1 8.82 -11.44 -7.37
C MET A 1 8.55 -10.04 -6.87
N ALA A 2 7.72 -9.29 -7.58
CA ALA A 2 7.35 -7.94 -7.21
C ALA A 2 5.82 -7.83 -7.16
N TYR A 3 5.32 -6.95 -6.30
CA TYR A 3 3.91 -6.78 -6.01
C TYR A 3 3.49 -5.37 -6.33
N LYS A 4 2.25 -5.23 -6.80
CA LYS A 4 1.64 -3.92 -7.02
C LYS A 4 1.10 -3.37 -5.71
N VAL A 5 1.45 -2.13 -5.41
CA VAL A 5 0.92 -1.40 -4.26
C VAL A 5 -0.52 -0.96 -4.56
N LEU A 6 -1.47 -1.45 -3.77
CA LEU A 6 -2.90 -1.15 -3.92
C LEU A 6 -3.31 0.11 -3.16
N ASN A 7 -2.68 0.34 -2.01
CA ASN A 7 -2.90 1.50 -1.14
C ASN A 7 -1.56 1.96 -0.59
N ASP A 8 -1.45 3.24 -0.33
CA ASP A 8 -0.25 3.87 0.21
C ASP A 8 0.04 3.42 1.63
N PHE A 9 1.32 3.17 1.91
CA PHE A 9 1.79 2.77 3.24
C PHE A 9 3.25 3.12 3.47
N ILE A 10 3.63 3.16 4.75
CA ILE A 10 5.03 3.30 5.19
C ILE A 10 5.55 1.91 5.53
N GLU A 11 6.59 1.46 4.83
CA GLU A 11 7.28 0.21 5.13
C GLU A 11 8.39 0.45 6.15
N LYS A 12 8.19 -0.06 7.36
CA LYS A 12 9.15 0.07 8.46
C LYS A 12 10.42 -0.75 8.23
N GLU A 13 10.29 -1.89 7.53
CA GLU A 13 11.41 -2.78 7.18
C GLU A 13 12.34 -2.19 6.10
N HIS A 14 11.92 -1.10 5.46
CA HIS A 14 12.64 -0.43 4.38
C HIS A 14 13.02 1.00 4.81
N ASP A 15 13.52 1.21 6.03
CA ASP A 15 13.89 2.54 6.54
C ASP A 15 12.73 3.57 6.48
N ASN A 16 11.53 3.14 6.86
CA ASN A 16 10.30 3.94 6.76
C ASN A 16 10.01 4.44 5.33
N LYS A 17 10.37 3.64 4.32
CA LYS A 17 10.11 3.99 2.92
C LYS A 17 8.62 4.09 2.65
N PHE A 18 8.23 5.23 2.07
CA PHE A 18 6.88 5.43 1.59
C PHE A 18 6.67 4.74 0.23
N TYR A 19 5.61 3.93 0.15
CA TYR A 19 5.13 3.26 -1.04
C TYR A 19 3.79 3.86 -1.44
N ARG A 20 3.69 4.37 -2.68
CA ARG A 20 2.46 4.94 -3.21
C ARG A 20 1.67 3.89 -3.98
N LYS A 21 0.34 4.02 -3.95
CA LYS A 21 -0.56 3.25 -4.82
C LYS A 21 -0.09 3.29 -6.28
N GLY A 22 0.01 2.11 -6.89
CA GLY A 22 0.49 1.92 -8.25
C GLY A 22 2.01 1.70 -8.36
N GLU A 23 2.78 1.94 -7.30
CA GLU A 23 4.20 1.58 -7.28
C GLU A 23 4.40 0.05 -7.16
N THR A 24 5.66 -0.36 -7.36
CA THR A 24 6.10 -1.74 -7.21
C THR A 24 6.80 -1.92 -5.87
N TYR A 25 6.48 -3.02 -5.17
CA TYR A 25 7.10 -3.43 -3.93
C TYR A 25 7.82 -4.78 -4.09
N PRO A 26 9.02 -4.97 -3.51
CA PRO A 26 9.86 -3.94 -2.90
C PRO A 26 10.47 -3.00 -3.97
N LYS A 27 10.87 -1.79 -3.56
CA LYS A 27 11.71 -0.91 -4.40
C LYS A 27 13.09 -1.54 -4.60
N GLU A 28 13.78 -1.16 -5.67
CA GLU A 28 15.17 -1.58 -5.90
C GLU A 28 16.04 -1.32 -4.68
N GLY A 29 16.91 -2.29 -4.37
CA GLY A 29 17.78 -2.27 -3.20
C GLY A 29 17.15 -2.76 -1.90
N PHE A 30 15.83 -2.98 -1.85
CA PHE A 30 15.14 -3.48 -0.66
C PHE A 30 14.81 -4.96 -0.73
N LYS A 31 14.83 -5.63 0.43
CA LYS A 31 14.54 -7.07 0.55
C LYS A 31 13.12 -7.29 1.01
N MET A 32 12.35 -8.09 0.25
CA MET A 32 11.04 -8.53 0.70
C MET A 32 11.17 -9.55 1.85
N VAL A 33 10.33 -9.41 2.87
CA VAL A 33 10.18 -10.40 3.94
C VAL A 33 8.85 -11.12 3.77
N ALA A 34 8.84 -12.44 3.60
CA ALA A 34 7.62 -13.21 3.28
C ALA A 34 6.48 -12.98 4.28
N LYS A 35 6.77 -12.99 5.59
CA LYS A 35 5.80 -12.68 6.65
C LYS A 35 5.19 -11.29 6.47
N ARG A 36 6.01 -10.31 6.09
CA ARG A 36 5.60 -8.92 5.86
C ARG A 36 4.72 -8.80 4.63
N VAL A 37 5.09 -9.48 3.54
CA VAL A 37 4.28 -9.55 2.31
C VAL A 37 2.90 -10.15 2.62
N SER A 38 2.82 -11.26 3.35
CA SER A 38 1.54 -11.87 3.73
C SER A 38 0.68 -10.93 4.58
N PHE A 39 1.30 -10.18 5.49
CA PHE A 39 0.60 -9.14 6.26
C PHE A 39 0.05 -8.03 5.35
N LEU A 40 0.86 -7.51 4.42
CA LEU A 40 0.46 -6.46 3.50
C LEU A 40 -0.58 -6.92 2.46
N GLN A 41 -0.62 -8.21 2.14
CA GLN A 41 -1.65 -8.82 1.31
C GLN A 41 -2.94 -9.14 2.06
N SER A 42 -2.89 -9.20 3.39
CA SER A 42 -4.07 -9.43 4.21
C SER A 42 -4.89 -8.15 4.33
N ILE A 43 -6.20 -8.31 4.52
CA ILE A 43 -7.09 -7.17 4.78
C ILE A 43 -6.71 -6.57 6.14
N HIS A 44 -6.31 -5.31 6.15
CA HIS A 44 -6.01 -4.60 7.38
C HIS A 44 -7.32 -4.41 8.18
N PRO A 45 -7.41 -4.81 9.45
CA PRO A 45 -8.67 -4.80 10.20
C PRO A 45 -9.22 -3.38 10.41
N GLU A 46 -8.34 -2.37 10.50
CA GLU A 46 -8.73 -0.97 10.68
C GLU A 46 -9.23 -0.32 9.39
N TYR A 47 -8.58 -0.61 8.26
CA TYR A 47 -8.84 0.08 6.99
C TYR A 47 -9.70 -0.76 6.03
N ASN A 48 -9.91 -2.04 6.34
CA ASN A 48 -10.61 -3.02 5.49
C ASN A 48 -10.05 -3.10 4.06
N VAL A 49 -8.75 -2.81 3.88
CA VAL A 49 -8.05 -2.88 2.59
C VAL A 49 -6.74 -3.66 2.71
N ALA A 50 -6.32 -4.29 1.61
CA ALA A 50 -4.97 -4.83 1.46
C ALA A 50 -4.04 -3.77 0.84
N PHE A 51 -2.75 -3.82 1.17
CA PHE A 51 -1.73 -2.89 0.67
C PHE A 51 -0.99 -3.43 -0.56
N LEU A 52 -0.89 -4.76 -0.68
CA LEU A 52 -0.26 -5.43 -1.82
C LEU A 52 -1.23 -6.40 -2.50
N GLU A 53 -1.16 -6.46 -3.82
CA GLU A 53 -1.87 -7.46 -4.63
C GLU A 53 -1.04 -8.74 -4.70
N LYS A 54 -1.67 -9.92 -4.59
CA LYS A 54 -1.01 -11.20 -4.93
C LYS A 54 -0.76 -11.23 -6.43
N SER A 55 0.52 -11.21 -6.82
CA SER A 55 0.94 -11.37 -8.20
C SER A 55 0.71 -12.82 -8.64
N GLU A 56 -0.51 -13.15 -9.05
CA GLU A 56 -0.80 -14.32 -9.88
C GLU A 56 -0.80 -13.85 -11.34
N ASN A 57 0.35 -13.92 -12.01
CA ASN A 57 0.51 -13.61 -13.44
C ASN A 57 0.17 -12.16 -13.86
N VAL A 58 1.20 -11.40 -14.22
CA VAL A 58 1.08 -10.13 -14.94
C VAL A 58 0.63 -10.39 -16.39
N THR A 59 -0.59 -10.90 -16.59
CA THR A 59 -1.26 -10.90 -17.89
C THR A 59 -2.73 -10.54 -17.70
N LYS A 60 -3.06 -9.34 -18.22
CA LYS A 60 -4.40 -8.75 -18.41
C LYS A 60 -5.09 -8.12 -17.19
N ALA A 61 -4.94 -6.80 -17.11
CA ALA A 61 -6.01 -5.80 -17.28
C ALA A 61 -5.97 -4.68 -16.22
N ALA A 62 -5.56 -3.49 -16.64
CA ALA A 62 -6.01 -2.22 -16.04
C ALA A 62 -7.43 -1.88 -16.56
N PRO A 63 -8.12 -0.80 -16.13
CA PRO A 63 -8.04 -0.01 -14.90
C PRO A 63 -9.43 0.10 -14.21
N LYS A 64 -9.50 0.50 -12.94
CA LYS A 64 -10.71 1.16 -12.41
C LYS A 64 -10.34 2.33 -11.51
N GLU A 65 -10.47 3.51 -12.09
CA GLU A 65 -10.81 4.74 -11.35
C GLU A 65 -12.16 4.56 -10.64
N LYS A 66 -12.21 4.90 -9.35
CA LYS A 66 -13.31 5.71 -8.82
C LYS A 66 -12.84 6.48 -7.58
N LYS A 67 -13.00 7.79 -7.68
CA LYS A 67 -12.79 8.84 -6.68
C LYS A 67 -13.49 8.51 -5.36
N THR A 68 -12.95 8.96 -4.22
CA THR A 68 -13.67 9.87 -3.30
C THR A 68 -12.65 10.58 -2.39
N GLN A 69 -12.78 11.92 -2.33
CA GLN A 69 -12.16 12.81 -1.37
C GLN A 69 -12.43 12.39 0.08
N GLY A 70 -11.46 12.62 0.95
CA GLY A 70 -11.62 12.61 2.40
C GLY A 70 -10.62 13.59 3.01
N SER A 71 -10.90 14.88 2.85
CA SER A 71 -10.30 15.92 3.67
C SER A 71 -10.68 15.65 5.13
N LYS A 72 -9.73 15.75 6.07
CA LYS A 72 -10.03 16.29 7.39
C LYS A 72 -8.89 17.19 7.85
N ALA A 73 -9.06 18.47 7.55
CA ALA A 73 -8.58 19.54 8.40
C ALA A 73 -9.68 19.80 9.46
N GLU A 74 -9.31 19.85 10.74
CA GLU A 74 -10.01 20.53 11.85
C GLU A 74 -9.00 20.50 13.02
N LYS A 75 -8.22 21.56 13.28
CA LYS A 75 -8.52 22.84 13.93
C LYS A 75 -9.12 22.65 15.33
N ASP A 76 -8.31 22.88 16.35
CA ASP A 76 -8.78 23.41 17.62
C ASP A 76 -7.80 24.50 18.05
N GLY A 77 -8.34 25.69 18.31
CA GLY A 77 -7.65 26.79 18.96
C GLY A 77 -8.19 26.98 20.37
N GLU A 78 -7.63 27.97 21.07
CA GLU A 78 -7.99 28.45 22.42
C GLU A 78 -7.40 27.59 23.55
N SER A 79 -6.74 28.14 24.57
CA SER A 79 -6.80 29.48 25.20
C SER A 79 -5.45 30.20 25.28
#